data_AF-A0A1A8B6N1-F1
#
_entry.id   AF-A0A1A8B6N1-F1
#
_cell.length_a   1.000
_cell.length_b   1.000
_cell.length_c   1.000
_cell.angle_alpha   90.00
_cell.angle_beta   90.00
_cell.angle_gamma   90.00
#
_symmetry.space_group_name_H-M   'P 1'
#
loop_
_entity.id
_entity.type
_entity.pdbx_description
1 polymer ?
#
loop_
_entity_poly.entity_id
_entity_poly.type
_entity_poly.pdbx_seq_one_letter_code
_entity_poly.pdbx_strand_id
1 'polypeptide(L)'
;MASGADQAVGMSLVVFSLLLFSYYTVWVIVLPFVDSDHPLHRCFLPREYSVILPGVAAVIFVLFVGAFTTFIMWKDHKPKKVA
;
A
#
# COMPACT_ATOMS: atom_id res chain seq x y z
N MET A 1 -14.03 -0.62 -27.56
CA MET A 1 -14.48 0.49 -26.68
C MET A 1 -14.51 -0.08 -25.27
N ALA A 2 -13.85 0.55 -24.30
CA ALA A 2 -13.97 0.11 -22.91
C ALA A 2 -15.46 0.15 -22.53
N SER A 3 -15.98 -0.88 -21.86
CA SER A 3 -17.39 -0.87 -21.47
C SER A 3 -17.62 0.27 -20.48
N GLY A 4 -18.83 0.82 -20.40
CA GLY A 4 -19.14 1.88 -19.43
C GLY A 4 -18.81 1.47 -17.98
N ALA A 5 -18.83 0.17 -17.68
CA ALA A 5 -18.40 -0.39 -16.41
C ALA A 5 -16.87 -0.24 -16.19
N ASP A 6 -16.05 -0.54 -17.19
CA ASP A 6 -14.59 -0.38 -17.10
C ASP A 6 -14.20 1.08 -16.83
N GLN A 7 -14.88 2.02 -17.47
CA GLN A 7 -14.66 3.46 -17.27
C GLN A 7 -15.09 3.91 -15.86
N ALA A 8 -16.22 3.42 -15.35
CA ALA A 8 -16.68 3.73 -13.99
C ALA A 8 -15.72 3.19 -12.92
N VAL A 9 -15.18 1.98 -13.10
CA VAL A 9 -14.19 1.39 -12.20
C VAL A 9 -12.86 2.16 -12.26
N GLY A 10 -12.42 2.56 -13.45
CA GLY A 10 -11.22 3.39 -13.58
C GLY A 10 -11.39 4.73 -12.86
N MET A 11 -12.54 5.38 -13.02
CA MET A 11 -12.81 6.67 -12.38
C MET A 11 -12.93 6.56 -10.86
N SER A 12 -13.54 5.49 -10.34
CA SER A 12 -13.61 5.26 -8.90
C SER A 12 -12.24 5.01 -8.28
N LEU A 13 -11.38 4.24 -8.95
CA LEU A 13 -9.99 4.01 -8.53
C LEU A 13 -9.19 5.32 -8.49
N VAL A 14 -9.36 6.21 -9.47
CA VAL A 14 -8.68 7.51 -9.49
C VAL A 14 -9.16 8.39 -8.33
N VAL A 15 -10.47 8.52 -8.12
CA VAL A 15 -11.01 9.31 -7.01
C VAL A 15 -10.55 8.76 -5.66
N PHE A 16 -10.60 7.44 -5.49
CA PHE A 16 -10.12 6.78 -4.29
C PHE A 16 -8.62 7.04 -4.07
N SER A 17 -7.81 6.93 -5.11
CA SER A 17 -6.37 7.21 -5.06
C SER A 17 -6.08 8.66 -4.66
N LEU A 18 -6.83 9.63 -5.23
CA LEU A 18 -6.69 11.04 -4.88
C LEU A 18 -7.04 11.31 -3.41
N LEU A 19 -8.07 10.65 -2.88
CA LEU A 19 -8.45 10.77 -1.47
C LEU A 19 -7.36 10.21 -0.54
N LEU A 20 -6.86 9.00 -0.82
CA LEU A 20 -5.76 8.41 -0.05
C LEU A 20 -4.50 9.27 -0.11
N PHE A 21 -4.13 9.73 -1.31
CA PHE A 21 -2.95 10.56 -1.52
C PHE A 21 -3.07 11.87 -0.74
N SER A 22 -4.21 12.52 -0.81
CA SER A 22 -4.45 13.78 -0.09
C SER A 22 -4.42 13.57 1.42
N TYR A 23 -5.10 12.53 1.93
CA TYR A 23 -5.08 12.17 3.35
C TYR A 23 -3.65 11.95 3.85
N TYR A 24 -2.88 11.14 3.12
CA TYR A 24 -1.51 10.80 3.49
C TYR A 24 -0.55 12.00 3.37
N THR A 25 -0.74 12.85 2.35
CA THR A 25 0.05 14.08 2.15
C THR A 25 -0.18 15.07 3.30
N VAL A 26 -1.44 15.30 3.68
CA VAL A 26 -1.76 16.15 4.83
C VAL A 26 -1.18 15.53 6.11
N TRP A 27 -1.28 14.21 6.25
CA TRP A 27 -0.79 13.51 7.42
C TRP A 27 0.74 13.57 7.59
N VAL A 28 1.52 13.47 6.50
CA VAL A 28 2.99 13.51 6.54
C VAL A 28 3.52 14.94 6.55
N ILE A 29 2.96 15.82 5.71
CA ILE A 29 3.51 17.16 5.45
C ILE A 29 2.88 18.21 6.36
N VAL A 30 1.56 18.19 6.58
CA VAL A 30 0.87 19.27 7.32
C VAL A 30 0.90 19.02 8.83
N LEU A 31 0.70 17.77 9.26
CA LEU A 31 0.71 17.39 10.68
C LEU A 31 1.96 17.85 11.46
N PRO A 32 3.20 17.87 10.92
CA PRO A 32 4.35 18.38 11.66
C PRO A 32 4.30 19.87 12.00
N PHE A 33 3.48 20.65 11.31
CA PHE A 33 3.32 22.09 11.54
C PHE A 33 2.06 22.43 12.35
N VAL A 34 1.26 21.44 12.75
CA VAL A 34 0.03 21.60 13.54
C VAL A 34 0.32 21.27 15.00
N ASP A 35 -0.09 22.17 15.90
CA ASP A 35 0.04 21.99 17.35
C ASP A 35 -0.69 20.75 17.87
N SER A 36 -0.11 20.12 18.90
CA SER A 36 -0.59 18.86 19.46
C SER A 36 -1.96 18.94 20.15
N ASP A 37 -2.42 20.14 20.51
CA ASP A 37 -3.71 20.38 21.17
C ASP A 37 -4.87 20.59 20.16
N HIS A 38 -4.57 20.60 18.85
CA HIS A 38 -5.59 20.83 17.83
C HIS A 38 -6.46 19.57 17.64
N PRO A 39 -7.82 19.68 17.59
CA PRO A 39 -8.72 18.55 17.28
C PRO A 39 -8.38 17.74 16.01
N LEU A 40 -7.57 18.29 15.10
CA LEU A 40 -7.02 17.55 13.95
C LEU A 40 -6.25 16.30 14.39
N HIS A 41 -5.55 16.31 15.52
CA HIS A 41 -4.87 15.13 16.06
C HIS A 41 -5.82 13.97 16.45
N ARG A 42 -7.13 14.21 16.58
CA ARG A 42 -8.13 13.12 16.77
C ARG A 42 -8.55 12.47 15.45
N CYS A 43 -8.44 13.20 14.34
CA CYS A 43 -8.74 12.69 12.99
C CYS A 43 -7.53 12.02 12.32
N PHE A 44 -6.32 12.27 12.82
CA PHE A 44 -5.08 11.68 12.30
C PHE A 44 -4.48 10.71 13.32
N LEU A 45 -3.98 9.56 12.85
CA LEU A 45 -3.24 8.65 13.71
C LEU A 45 -1.96 9.34 14.23
N PRO A 46 -1.43 8.91 15.40
CA PRO A 46 -0.16 9.43 15.92
C PRO A 46 0.94 9.40 14.85
N ARG A 47 1.80 10.42 14.87
CA ARG A 47 2.83 10.66 13.84
C ARG A 47 3.67 9.42 13.53
N GLU A 48 3.97 8.60 14.53
CA GLU A 48 4.78 7.40 14.37
C GLU A 48 4.23 6.46 13.29
N TYR A 49 2.91 6.38 13.18
CA TYR A 49 2.25 5.55 12.19
C TYR A 49 2.43 6.04 10.76
N SER A 50 2.71 7.34 10.52
CA SER A 50 2.93 7.82 9.15
C SER A 50 4.20 7.23 8.55
N VAL A 51 5.21 6.92 9.36
CA VAL A 51 6.45 6.26 8.90
C VAL A 51 6.32 4.74 8.92
N ILE A 52 5.60 4.20 9.91
CA ILE A 52 5.43 2.74 10.07
C ILE A 52 4.56 2.16 8.95
N LEU A 53 3.51 2.87 8.48
CA LEU A 53 2.56 2.32 7.51
C LEU A 53 3.22 1.96 6.16
N PRO A 54 4.00 2.87 5.52
CA PRO A 54 4.76 2.51 4.32
C PRO A 54 5.83 1.46 4.60
N GLY A 55 6.48 1.52 5.77
CA GLY A 55 7.51 0.56 6.15
C GLY A 55 6.96 -0.88 6.23
N VAL A 56 5.83 -1.06 6.92
CA VAL A 56 5.14 -2.35 7.01
C VAL A 56 4.65 -2.80 5.65
N ALA A 57 4.07 -1.90 4.85
CA ALA A 57 3.64 -2.23 3.49
C ALA A 57 4.81 -2.72 2.61
N ALA A 58 5.97 -2.07 2.68
CA ALA A 58 7.17 -2.48 1.97
C ALA A 58 7.69 -3.85 2.44
N VAL A 59 7.72 -4.10 3.76
CA VAL A 59 8.12 -5.40 4.31
C VAL A 59 7.18 -6.50 3.86
N ILE A 60 5.87 -6.29 3.94
CA ILE A 60 4.87 -7.26 3.49
C ILE A 60 5.03 -7.54 2.00
N PHE A 61 5.24 -6.51 1.18
CA PHE A 61 5.46 -6.66 -0.25
C PHE A 61 6.70 -7.51 -0.57
N VAL A 62 7.83 -7.22 0.10
CA VAL A 62 9.07 -8.00 -0.05
C VAL A 62 8.87 -9.45 0.39
N LEU A 63 8.22 -9.68 1.52
CA LEU A 63 7.92 -11.03 2.00
C LEU A 63 7.01 -11.78 1.04
N PHE A 64 6.00 -11.11 0.48
CA PHE A 64 5.08 -11.69 -0.48
C PHE A 64 5.80 -12.11 -1.77
N VAL A 65 6.62 -11.22 -2.34
CA VAL A 65 7.41 -11.52 -3.55
C VAL A 65 8.39 -12.65 -3.27
N GLY A 66 9.12 -12.60 -2.14
CA GLY A 66 10.08 -13.64 -1.75
C GLY A 66 9.40 -15.00 -1.60
N ALA A 67 8.31 -15.07 -0.85
CA ALA A 67 7.54 -16.29 -0.66
C ALA A 67 6.99 -16.84 -1.99
N PHE A 68 6.49 -15.96 -2.85
CA PHE A 68 6.00 -16.34 -4.18
C PHE A 68 7.11 -16.93 -5.05
N THR A 69 8.29 -16.31 -5.09
CA THR A 69 9.44 -16.83 -5.84
C THR A 69 9.89 -18.19 -5.30
N THR A 70 10.04 -18.35 -3.99
CA THR A 70 10.41 -19.62 -3.36
C THR A 70 9.37 -20.70 -3.65
N PHE A 71 8.08 -20.36 -3.59
CA PHE A 71 6.98 -21.29 -3.90
C PHE A 71 7.03 -21.78 -5.36
N ILE A 72 7.26 -20.87 -6.32
CA ILE A 72 7.38 -21.22 -7.74
C ILE A 72 8.61 -22.12 -7.97
N MET A 73 9.75 -21.80 -7.37
CA MET A 73 10.95 -22.64 -7.47
C MET A 73 10.69 -24.05 -6.92
N TRP A 74 10.09 -24.18 -5.74
CA TRP A 74 9.79 -25.48 -5.17
C TRP A 74 8.83 -26.30 -6.06
N LYS A 75 7.80 -25.66 -6.63
CA LYS A 75 6.88 -26.31 -7.55
C LYS A 75 7.58 -26.85 -8.82
N ASP A 76 8.60 -26.15 -9.31
CA ASP A 76 9.33 -26.54 -10.54
C ASP A 76 10.44 -27.57 -10.31
N HIS A 77 10.83 -27.83 -9.06
CA HIS A 77 11.74 -28.93 -8.72
C HIS A 77 11.04 -30.30 -8.84
N LYS A 78 10.74 -30.75 -10.07
CA LYS A 78 10.63 -32.18 -10.36
C LYS A 78 12.07 -32.74 -10.36
N PRO A 79 12.38 -33.79 -9.59
CA PRO A 79 13.71 -34.39 -9.63
C PRO A 79 13.99 -34.87 -11.05
N LYS A 80 15.02 -34.31 -11.68
CA LYS A 80 15.58 -34.87 -12.90
C LYS A 80 16.09 -36.26 -12.55
N LYS A 81 15.37 -37.31 -12.94
CA LYS A 81 15.90 -38.68 -12.91
C LYS A 81 17.16 -38.67 -13.76
N VAL A 82 18.31 -38.74 -13.09
CA VAL A 82 19.59 -39.01 -13.72
C VAL A 82 19.50 -40.47 -14.15
N ALA A 83 19.34 -40.70 -15.46
CA ALA A 83 19.42 -42.01 -16.09
C ALA A 83 20.88 -42.31 -16.41
#